data_AF-A0A7K4LDM1-F1
#
_entry.id   AF-A0A7K4LDM1-F1
#
_cell.length_a   1.000
_cell.length_b   1.000
_cell.length_c   1.000
_cell.angle_alpha   90.00
_cell.angle_beta   90.00
_cell.angle_gamma   90.00
#
_symmetry.space_group_name_H-M   'P 1'
#
loop_
_entity.id
_entity.type
_entity.pdbx_description
1 polymer ?
#
loop_
_entity_poly.entity_id
_entity_poly.type
_entity_poly.pdbx_seq_one_letter_code
_entity_poly.pdbx_strand_id
1 'polypeptide(L)'
;AELRQLGGSLSTADMAREAQALRQDCAAYAERLQRIMAAANHVSPEEKEQVCREQQLYCREWRRRKRMATELLDAILEGYPKSKKQFFEEVGIETDEEHNASLPAAP
;
A
#
# COMPACT_ATOMS: atom_id res chain seq x y z
N ALA A 1 -32.26 10.39 -57.31
CA ALA A 1 -31.91 9.65 -56.08
C ALA A 1 -30.55 10.11 -55.51
N GLU A 2 -29.57 10.41 -56.36
CA GLU A 2 -28.19 10.78 -55.95
C GLU A 2 -28.05 12.14 -55.25
N LEU A 3 -28.77 13.19 -55.68
CA LEU A 3 -28.73 14.51 -55.01
C LEU A 3 -29.23 14.48 -53.56
N ARG A 4 -30.18 13.58 -53.23
CA ARG A 4 -30.68 13.39 -51.86
C ARG A 4 -29.71 12.62 -50.98
N GLN A 5 -28.89 11.74 -51.57
CA GLN A 5 -27.81 11.04 -50.85
C GLN A 5 -26.67 12.00 -50.51
N LEU A 6 -26.32 12.92 -51.41
CA LEU A 6 -25.29 13.94 -51.17
C LEU A 6 -25.70 15.00 -50.13
N GLY A 7 -27.00 15.32 -50.05
CA GLY A 7 -27.52 16.25 -49.03
C GLY A 7 -27.62 15.66 -47.62
N GLY A 8 -27.49 14.33 -47.47
CA GLY A 8 -27.51 13.63 -46.18
C GLY A 8 -26.14 13.24 -45.64
N SER A 9 -25.07 13.40 -46.44
CA SER A 9 -23.69 13.15 -46.03
C SER A 9 -23.04 14.43 -45.49
N LEU A 10 -22.33 14.33 -44.36
CA LEU A 10 -21.46 15.40 -43.85
C LEU A 10 -20.61 15.95 -44.98
N SER A 11 -20.56 17.28 -45.11
CA SER A 11 -19.64 17.91 -46.06
C SER A 11 -18.21 17.53 -45.69
N THR A 12 -17.33 17.43 -46.67
CA THR A 12 -15.90 17.18 -46.44
C THR A 12 -15.30 18.18 -45.43
N ALA A 13 -15.84 19.40 -45.39
CA ALA A 13 -15.47 20.42 -44.41
C ALA A 13 -15.90 20.07 -42.97
N ASP A 14 -17.11 19.53 -42.80
CA ASP A 14 -17.62 19.11 -41.49
C ASP A 14 -16.85 17.89 -40.97
N MET A 15 -16.54 16.93 -41.84
CA MET A 15 -15.68 15.79 -41.51
C MET A 15 -14.27 16.23 -41.09
N ALA A 16 -13.69 17.22 -41.77
CA ALA A 16 -12.38 17.77 -41.42
C ALA A 16 -12.42 18.45 -40.04
N ARG A 17 -13.50 19.18 -39.72
CA ARG A 17 -13.70 19.81 -38.42
C ARG A 17 -13.84 18.79 -37.30
N GLU A 18 -14.61 17.73 -37.52
CA GLU A 18 -14.80 16.65 -36.56
C GLU A 18 -13.50 15.87 -36.32
N ALA A 19 -12.75 15.56 -37.38
CA ALA A 19 -11.43 14.95 -37.26
C ALA A 19 -10.44 15.82 -36.47
N GLN A 20 -10.50 17.15 -36.65
CA GLN A 20 -9.67 18.08 -35.88
C GLN A 20 -10.08 18.13 -34.40
N ALA A 21 -11.39 18.17 -34.10
CA ALA A 21 -11.90 18.14 -32.74
C ALA A 21 -11.50 16.85 -32.02
N LEU A 22 -11.70 15.69 -32.66
CA LEU A 22 -11.30 14.40 -32.10
C LEU A 22 -9.79 14.32 -31.84
N ARG A 23 -8.95 14.89 -32.71
CA ARG A 23 -7.49 14.96 -32.48
C ARG A 23 -7.13 15.81 -31.27
N GLN A 24 -7.82 16.92 -31.06
CA GLN A 24 -7.61 17.78 -29.89
C GLN A 24 -8.03 17.06 -28.61
N ASP A 25 -9.18 16.38 -28.63
CA ASP A 25 -9.65 15.57 -27.50
C ASP A 25 -8.68 14.44 -27.18
N CYS A 26 -8.20 13.70 -28.19
CA CYS A 26 -7.18 12.67 -28.01
C CYS A 26 -5.90 13.22 -27.36
N ALA A 27 -5.44 14.40 -27.78
CA ALA A 27 -4.25 15.03 -27.19
C ALA A 27 -4.49 15.42 -25.73
N ALA A 28 -5.66 15.99 -25.42
CA ALA A 28 -6.03 16.36 -24.05
C ALA A 28 -6.15 15.13 -23.13
N TYR A 29 -6.75 14.03 -23.61
CA TYR A 29 -6.83 12.78 -22.86
C TYR A 29 -5.45 12.16 -22.62
N ALA A 30 -4.57 12.20 -23.61
CA ALA A 30 -3.20 11.70 -23.47
C ALA A 30 -2.41 12.51 -22.42
N GLU A 31 -2.51 13.83 -22.44
CA GLU A 31 -1.86 14.70 -21.44
C GLU A 31 -2.43 14.47 -20.03
N ARG A 32 -3.75 14.29 -19.92
CA ARG A 32 -4.41 13.96 -18.64
C ARG A 32 -3.96 12.59 -18.13
N LEU A 33 -3.86 11.60 -19.01
CA LEU A 33 -3.39 10.26 -18.65
C LEU A 33 -1.92 10.32 -18.19
N GLN A 34 -1.06 11.02 -18.91
CA GLN A 34 0.35 11.20 -18.51
C GLN A 34 0.47 11.86 -17.13
N ARG A 35 -0.33 12.89 -16.85
CA ARG A 35 -0.36 13.53 -15.53
C ARG A 35 -0.79 12.58 -14.42
N ILE A 36 -1.82 11.76 -14.68
CA ILE A 36 -2.29 10.74 -13.71
C ILE A 36 -1.20 9.68 -13.48
N MET A 37 -0.55 9.20 -14.55
CA MET A 37 0.52 8.20 -14.46
C MET A 37 1.76 8.74 -13.75
N ALA A 38 2.12 10.01 -13.96
CA ALA A 38 3.28 10.64 -13.32
C ALA A 38 3.04 11.01 -11.84
N ALA A 39 1.78 11.32 -11.47
CA ALA A 39 1.43 11.70 -10.10
C ALA A 39 1.10 10.49 -9.21
N ALA A 40 0.75 9.34 -9.78
CA ALA A 40 0.42 8.16 -9.01
C ALA A 40 1.69 7.39 -8.63
N ASN A 41 2.05 7.42 -7.34
CA ASN A 41 2.75 6.29 -6.72
C ASN A 41 1.85 5.06 -6.88
N HIS A 42 1.97 4.37 -8.01
CA HIS A 42 1.09 3.27 -8.38
C HIS A 42 1.47 2.06 -7.53
N VAL A 43 0.82 1.94 -6.37
CA VAL A 43 0.73 0.68 -5.64
C VAL A 43 -0.50 -0.01 -6.19
N SER A 44 -0.32 -1.17 -6.83
CA SER A 44 -1.47 -1.93 -7.31
C SER A 44 -2.33 -2.38 -6.12
N PRO A 45 -3.64 -2.60 -6.31
CA PRO A 45 -4.49 -3.19 -5.28
C PRO A 45 -3.89 -4.49 -4.71
N GLU A 46 -3.28 -5.30 -5.57
CA GLU A 46 -2.64 -6.57 -5.22
C GLU A 46 -1.39 -6.35 -4.34
N GLU A 47 -0.52 -5.40 -4.69
CA GLU A 47 0.65 -5.02 -3.89
C GLU A 47 0.24 -4.48 -2.52
N LYS A 48 -0.81 -3.64 -2.49
CA LYS A 48 -1.37 -3.12 -1.23
C LYS A 48 -1.90 -4.25 -0.36
N GLU A 49 -2.66 -5.18 -0.93
CA GLU A 49 -3.20 -6.32 -0.20
C GLU A 49 -2.08 -7.22 0.35
N GLN A 50 -1.05 -7.48 -0.45
CA GLN A 50 0.11 -8.26 -0.02
C GLN A 50 0.82 -7.60 1.17
N VAL A 51 1.13 -6.30 1.08
CA VAL A 51 1.77 -5.55 2.18
C VAL A 51 0.92 -5.57 3.44
N CYS A 52 -0.40 -5.36 3.32
CA CYS A 52 -1.31 -5.45 4.46
C CYS A 52 -1.31 -6.84 5.10
N ARG A 53 -1.32 -7.91 4.28
CA ARG A 53 -1.30 -9.29 4.76
C ARG A 53 0.02 -9.62 5.47
N GLU A 54 1.15 -9.19 4.91
CA GLU A 54 2.47 -9.37 5.51
C GLU A 54 2.57 -8.62 6.84
N GLN A 55 2.12 -7.36 6.88
CA GLN A 55 2.07 -6.58 8.12
C GLN A 55 1.24 -7.30 9.20
N GLN A 56 0.04 -7.78 8.85
CA GLN A 56 -0.81 -8.54 9.78
C GLN A 56 -0.13 -9.81 10.30
N LEU A 57 0.54 -10.55 9.41
CA LEU A 57 1.29 -11.76 9.76
C LEU A 57 2.41 -11.43 10.75
N TYR A 58 3.26 -10.45 10.44
CA TYR A 58 4.40 -10.11 11.29
C TYR A 58 3.96 -9.53 12.63
N CYS A 59 2.92 -8.71 12.67
CA CYS A 59 2.33 -8.21 13.92
C CYS A 59 1.77 -9.35 14.79
N ARG A 60 1.13 -10.34 14.18
CA ARG A 60 0.63 -11.52 14.89
C ARG A 60 1.78 -12.33 15.47
N GLU A 61 2.81 -12.61 14.67
CA GLU A 61 3.95 -13.40 15.11
C GLU A 61 4.77 -12.67 16.19
N TRP A 62 4.93 -11.35 16.11
CA TRP A 62 5.53 -10.56 17.19
C TRP A 62 4.74 -10.73 18.49
N ARG A 63 3.42 -10.50 18.49
CA ARG A 63 2.58 -10.68 19.69
C ARG A 63 2.70 -12.09 20.27
N ARG A 64 2.72 -13.10 19.40
CA ARG A 64 2.86 -14.50 19.81
C ARG A 64 4.21 -14.76 20.47
N ARG A 65 5.31 -14.35 19.83
CA ARG A 65 6.67 -14.50 20.37
C ARG A 65 6.83 -13.78 21.70
N LYS A 66 6.40 -12.51 21.79
CA LYS A 66 6.45 -11.72 23.02
C LYS A 66 5.70 -12.42 24.15
N ARG A 67 4.49 -12.92 23.89
CA ARG A 67 3.71 -13.65 24.89
C ARG A 67 4.44 -14.90 25.41
N MET A 68 4.91 -15.76 24.50
CA MET A 68 5.60 -17.00 24.89
C MET A 68 6.88 -16.70 25.68
N ALA A 69 7.66 -15.71 25.24
CA ALA A 69 8.85 -15.29 25.96
C ALA A 69 8.50 -14.76 27.36
N THR A 70 7.49 -13.90 27.48
CA THR A 70 7.04 -13.39 28.79
C THR A 70 6.58 -14.51 29.71
N GLU A 71 5.79 -15.47 29.22
CA GLU A 71 5.34 -16.62 30.02
C GLU A 71 6.52 -17.45 30.54
N LEU A 72 7.54 -17.68 29.70
CA LEU A 72 8.77 -18.36 30.12
C LEU A 72 9.56 -17.54 31.14
N LEU A 73 9.65 -16.23 30.95
CA LEU A 73 10.35 -15.33 31.87
C LEU A 73 9.67 -15.30 33.24
N ASP A 74 8.34 -15.22 33.27
CA ASP A 74 7.58 -15.20 34.51
C ASP A 74 7.78 -16.52 35.28
N ALA A 75 7.72 -17.68 34.60
CA ALA A 75 7.97 -18.98 35.21
C ALA A 75 9.40 -19.13 35.78
N ILE A 76 10.41 -18.56 35.12
CA ILE A 76 11.79 -18.55 35.65
C ILE A 76 11.89 -17.62 36.86
N LEU A 77 11.28 -16.44 36.78
CA LEU A 77 11.34 -15.40 37.82
C LEU A 77 10.63 -15.81 39.11
N GLU A 78 9.64 -16.71 39.06
CA GLU A 78 8.99 -17.29 40.26
C GLU A 78 9.98 -17.95 41.22
N GLY A 79 11.06 -18.55 40.69
CA GLY A 79 12.10 -19.21 41.49
C GLY A 79 13.41 -18.42 41.59
N TYR A 80 13.48 -17.23 41.00
CA TYR A 80 14.74 -16.51 40.87
C TYR A 80 15.01 -15.63 42.11
N PRO A 81 16.18 -15.77 42.77
CA PRO A 81 16.45 -15.11 44.06
C PRO A 81 16.76 -13.61 43.96
N LYS A 82 16.88 -13.06 42.74
CA LYS A 82 17.29 -11.69 42.44
C LYS A 82 16.21 -10.94 41.66
N SER A 83 16.45 -9.67 41.37
CA SER A 83 15.49 -8.84 40.61
C SER A 83 15.42 -9.23 39.13
N LYS A 84 14.28 -8.95 38.49
CA LYS A 84 14.07 -9.12 37.04
C LYS A 84 15.13 -8.40 36.19
N LYS A 85 15.55 -7.20 36.60
CA LYS A 85 16.58 -6.43 35.89
C LYS A 85 17.92 -7.15 35.86
N GLN A 86 18.35 -7.66 37.01
CA GLN A 86 19.59 -8.43 37.12
C GLN A 86 19.52 -9.70 36.27
N PHE A 87 18.37 -10.39 36.28
CA PHE A 87 18.17 -11.55 35.40
C PHE A 87 18.34 -11.18 33.93
N PHE A 88 17.73 -10.07 33.49
CA PHE A 88 17.79 -9.63 32.10
C PHE A 88 19.21 -9.25 31.69
N GLU A 89 19.94 -8.54 32.54
CA GLU A 89 21.36 -8.21 32.33
C GLU A 89 22.25 -9.47 32.28
N GLU A 90 22.04 -10.43 33.19
CA GLU A 90 22.83 -11.67 33.26
C GLU A 90 22.61 -12.57 32.03
N VAL A 91 21.37 -12.65 31.54
CA VAL A 91 21.01 -13.51 30.39
C VAL A 91 21.18 -12.77 29.05
N GLY A 92 21.29 -11.44 29.06
CA GLY A 92 21.38 -10.62 27.85
C GLY A 92 20.03 -10.46 27.15
N ILE A 93 18.96 -10.27 27.92
CA ILE A 93 17.61 -10.04 27.39
C ILE A 93 17.39 -8.54 27.21
N GLU A 94 17.14 -8.14 25.99
CA GLU A 94 16.76 -6.78 25.61
C GLU A 94 15.25 -6.72 25.34
N THR A 95 14.60 -5.67 25.82
CA THR A 95 13.16 -5.48 25.66
C THR A 95 12.83 -4.57 24.48
N ASP A 96 11.64 -4.76 23.89
CA ASP A 96 11.15 -3.90 22.81
C ASP A 96 11.16 -2.42 23.24
N GLU A 97 10.79 -2.16 24.50
CA GLU A 97 10.68 -0.82 25.08
C GLU A 97 12.04 -0.11 25.19
N GLU A 98 13.12 -0.84 25.50
CA GLU A 98 14.49 -0.30 25.55
C GLU A 98 14.98 0.16 24.17
N HIS A 99 14.46 -0.42 23.10
CA HIS A 99 14.80 -0.12 21.71
C HIS A 99 13.76 0.74 20.98
N ASN A 100 12.79 1.32 21.70
CA ASN A 100 11.68 2.11 21.14
C ASN A 100 10.87 1.34 20.08
N ALA A 101 10.86 0.02 20.14
CA ALA A 101 10.10 -0.83 19.25
C ALA A 101 8.65 -0.91 19.75
N SER A 102 7.70 -0.52 18.90
CA SER A 102 6.28 -0.61 19.20
C SER A 102 5.53 -1.27 18.06
N LEU A 103 4.49 -2.03 18.39
CA LEU A 103 3.62 -2.61 17.38
C LEU A 103 2.92 -1.48 16.62
N PRO A 104 2.90 -1.51 15.28
CA PRO A 104 2.21 -0.50 14.51
C PRO A 104 0.70 -0.54 14.83
N ALA A 105 0.07 0.64 14.80
CA ALA A 105 -1.38 0.75 14.86
C ALA A 105 -2.01 -0.05 13.70
N ALA A 106 -3.19 -0.62 13.94
CA ALA A 106 -3.92 -1.30 12.88
C ALA A 106 -4.15 -0.33 11.70
N PRO A 107 -4.06 -0.82 10.44
CA PRO A 107 -4.32 -0.01 9.26
C PRO A 107 -5.77 0.48 9.18
#